data_AF-A0AAU9N245-F1
#
_entry.id   AF-A0AAU9N245-F1
#
_cell.length_a   1.000
_cell.length_b   1.000
_cell.length_c   1.000
_cell.angle_alpha   90.00
_cell.angle_beta   90.00
_cell.angle_gamma   90.00
#
_symmetry.space_group_name_H-M   'P 1'
#
loop_
_entity.id
_entity.type
_entity.pdbx_description
1 polymer ?
#
loop_
_entity_poly.entity_id
_entity_poly.type
_entity_poly.pdbx_seq_one_letter_code
_entity_poly.pdbx_strand_id
1 'polypeptide(L)'
;MIFIRRQFVQVSSSDLGISRHWLLLVICPYQRTGYILDSIKKSGNPTDSYKVIKHVEKAVEMFNEDFETSHPMTWTIADCNQQSSNWECGYYVLKWCVNLSCIGNMHSRITFGMI
;
A
#
# COMPACT_ATOMS: atom_id res chain seq x y z
N MET A 1 -12.08 0.03 22.25
CA MET A 1 -10.63 0.21 22.02
C MET A 1 -10.22 -0.72 20.89
N ILE A 2 -10.19 -0.25 19.65
CA ILE A 2 -9.90 -1.09 18.47
C ILE A 2 -8.39 -1.01 18.22
N PHE A 3 -7.66 -2.02 18.66
CA PHE A 3 -6.25 -2.22 18.32
C PHE A 3 -6.18 -2.66 16.84
N ILE A 4 -6.09 -1.72 15.91
CA ILE A 4 -5.72 -2.07 14.53
C ILE A 4 -4.20 -2.12 14.49
N ARG A 5 -3.61 -3.33 14.53
CA ARG A 5 -2.20 -3.55 14.22
C ARG A 5 -1.99 -3.25 12.72
N ARG A 6 -1.81 -1.97 12.40
CA ARG A 6 -1.50 -1.49 11.04
C ARG A 6 -0.02 -1.75 10.77
N GLN A 7 0.29 -2.30 9.60
CA GLN A 7 1.67 -2.40 9.14
C GLN A 7 1.84 -1.55 7.88
N PHE A 8 2.81 -0.64 7.94
CA PHE A 8 3.25 0.15 6.80
C PHE A 8 4.51 -0.51 6.26
N VAL A 9 4.49 -0.89 4.98
CA VAL A 9 5.65 -1.45 4.31
C VAL A 9 6.03 -0.52 3.17
N GLN A 10 7.20 0.10 3.32
CA GLN A 10 7.82 0.87 2.25
C GLN A 10 8.53 -0.10 1.30
N VAL A 11 8.22 -0.04 0.02
CA VAL A 11 8.83 -0.90 -1.00
C VAL A 11 9.55 -0.03 -2.02
N SER A 12 10.80 -0.37 -2.32
CA SER A 12 11.52 0.15 -3.48
C SER A 12 11.34 -0.84 -4.63
N SER A 13 10.73 -0.42 -5.73
CA SER A 13 10.74 -1.19 -6.98
C SER A 13 11.82 -0.65 -7.92
N SER A 14 12.45 -1.57 -8.66
CA SER A 14 13.39 -1.28 -9.72
C SER A 14 12.94 -2.03 -10.96
N ASP A 15 12.03 -1.45 -11.74
CA ASP A 15 11.63 -2.02 -13.03
C ASP A 15 12.29 -1.23 -14.16
N LEU A 16 13.21 -1.92 -14.85
CA LEU A 16 13.80 -1.57 -16.16
C LEU A 16 14.50 -0.21 -16.25
N GLY A 17 15.72 -0.14 -15.71
CA GLY A 17 16.74 0.83 -16.14
C GLY A 17 16.57 2.25 -15.60
N ILE A 18 17.28 2.53 -14.50
CA ILE A 18 17.64 3.86 -13.97
C ILE A 18 16.52 4.72 -13.32
N SER A 19 15.50 4.13 -12.71
CA SER A 19 14.76 4.85 -11.66
C SER A 19 14.43 3.93 -10.49
N ARG A 20 14.96 4.25 -9.30
CA ARG A 20 14.53 3.65 -8.05
C ARG A 20 13.25 4.35 -7.64
N HIS A 21 12.15 3.61 -7.57
CA HIS A 21 10.86 4.15 -7.22
C HIS A 21 10.40 3.64 -5.87
N TRP A 22 9.94 4.55 -5.01
CA TRP A 22 9.38 4.22 -3.72
C TRP A 22 7.86 4.29 -3.77
N LEU A 23 7.21 3.24 -3.27
CA LEU A 23 5.77 3.20 -3.08
C LEU A 23 5.46 2.77 -1.64
N LEU A 24 4.24 3.06 -1.19
CA LEU A 24 3.77 2.69 0.14
C LEU A 24 2.70 1.60 0.04
N LEU A 25 2.97 0.46 0.67
CA LEU A 25 1.97 -0.56 0.94
C LEU A 25 1.39 -0.36 2.34
N VAL A 26 0.07 -0.35 2.41
CA VAL A 26 -0.66 -0.27 3.68
C VAL A 26 -1.44 -1.55 3.85
N ILE A 27 -1.08 -2.34 4.87
CA ILE A 27 -1.59 -3.71 5.05
C ILE A 27 -2.46 -3.76 6.30
N CYS A 28 -3.69 -4.24 6.12
CA CYS A 28 -4.64 -4.53 7.20
C CYS A 28 -4.85 -6.05 7.24
N PRO A 29 -4.00 -6.81 7.97
CA PRO A 29 -3.98 -8.28 7.87
C PRO A 29 -5.28 -8.93 8.36
N TYR A 30 -5.89 -8.41 9.43
CA TYR A 30 -7.18 -8.90 9.94
C TYR A 30 -8.36 -8.64 8.99
N GLN A 31 -8.30 -7.53 8.24
CA GLN A 31 -9.32 -7.18 7.25
C GLN A 31 -9.01 -7.77 5.87
N ARG A 32 -7.89 -8.49 5.74
CA ARG A 32 -7.33 -8.98 4.47
C ARG A 32 -7.44 -7.94 3.35
N THR A 33 -7.09 -6.69 3.67
CA THR A 33 -7.17 -5.56 2.75
C THR A 33 -5.80 -4.90 2.66
N GLY A 34 -5.36 -4.61 1.43
CA GLY A 34 -4.12 -3.91 1.13
C GLY A 34 -4.37 -2.69 0.24
N TYR A 35 -3.63 -1.63 0.49
CA TYR A 35 -3.64 -0.43 -0.34
C TYR A 35 -2.25 -0.17 -0.90
N ILE A 36 -2.20 0.24 -2.16
CA ILE A 36 -0.98 0.60 -2.87
C ILE A 36 -1.06 2.09 -3.16
N LEU A 37 -0.18 2.87 -2.54
CA LEU A 37 -0.03 4.29 -2.83
C LEU A 37 1.23 4.46 -3.67
N ASP A 38 1.03 4.95 -4.88
CA ASP A 38 2.05 5.06 -5.91
C ASP A 38 2.00 6.47 -6.51
N SER A 39 3.05 7.26 -6.28
CA SER A 39 3.13 8.65 -6.75
C SER A 39 3.43 8.72 -8.26
N ILE A 40 3.71 7.58 -8.90
CA ILE A 40 3.84 7.42 -10.35
C ILE A 40 2.74 6.45 -10.80
N LYS A 41 1.50 6.91 -10.78
CA LYS A 41 0.35 6.20 -11.31
C LYS A 41 0.54 6.02 -12.82
N LYS A 42 0.89 4.80 -13.21
CA LYS A 42 0.60 4.32 -14.56
C LYS A 42 -0.88 3.97 -14.60
N SER A 43 -1.72 4.93 -14.97
CA SER A 43 -3.16 4.75 -15.14
C SER A 43 -3.45 3.45 -15.89
N GLY A 44 -4.25 2.56 -15.28
CA GLY A 44 -4.67 1.29 -15.89
C GLY A 44 -3.80 0.07 -15.59
N ASN A 45 -2.74 0.20 -14.78
CA ASN A 45 -1.96 -0.98 -14.38
C ASN A 45 -2.78 -1.90 -13.46
N PRO A 46 -2.84 -3.22 -13.75
CA PRO A 46 -3.43 -4.18 -12.83
C PRO A 46 -2.59 -4.29 -11.55
N THR A 47 -3.23 -4.62 -10.42
CA THR A 47 -2.55 -4.90 -9.14
C THR A 47 -1.45 -5.95 -9.30
N ASP A 48 -1.64 -6.91 -10.21
CA ASP A 48 -0.68 -7.99 -10.50
C ASP A 48 0.66 -7.50 -11.05
N SER A 49 0.75 -6.23 -11.50
CA SER A 49 2.02 -5.62 -11.90
C SER A 49 2.99 -5.43 -10.73
N TYR A 50 2.48 -5.38 -9.50
CA TYR A 50 3.29 -5.23 -8.28
C TYR A 50 3.69 -6.61 -7.73
N LYS A 51 4.84 -7.14 -8.19
CA LYS A 51 5.36 -8.46 -7.76
C LYS A 51 5.45 -8.65 -6.24
N VAL A 52 5.66 -7.57 -5.49
CA VAL A 52 5.73 -7.57 -4.03
C VAL A 52 4.42 -8.02 -3.35
N ILE A 53 3.27 -7.86 -4.01
CA ILE A 53 1.96 -8.25 -3.48
C ILE A 53 1.95 -9.73 -3.11
N LYS A 54 2.44 -10.61 -4.00
CA LYS A 54 2.44 -12.06 -3.77
C LYS A 54 3.24 -12.46 -2.53
N HIS A 55 4.34 -11.73 -2.24
CA HIS A 55 5.14 -11.96 -1.05
C HIS A 55 4.42 -11.50 0.21
N VAL A 56 3.71 -10.37 0.14
CA VAL A 56 2.91 -9.87 1.25
C VAL A 56 1.74 -10.80 1.56
N GLU A 57 1.03 -11.28 0.55
CA GLU A 57 -0.09 -12.22 0.73
C GLU A 57 0.37 -13.49 1.45
N LYS A 58 1.48 -14.08 1.01
CA LYS A 58 2.08 -15.24 1.69
C LYS A 58 2.48 -14.92 3.14
N ALA A 59 3.04 -13.74 3.40
CA ALA A 59 3.40 -13.33 4.76
C ALA A 59 2.16 -13.13 5.66
N VAL A 60 1.05 -12.60 5.10
CA VAL A 60 -0.22 -12.44 5.81
C VAL A 60 -0.87 -13.80 6.08
N GLU A 61 -0.78 -14.74 5.14
CA GLU A 61 -1.23 -16.13 5.34
C GLU A 61 -0.49 -16.81 6.49
N MET A 62 0.85 -16.74 6.50
CA MET A 62 1.67 -17.27 7.60
C MET A 62 1.37 -16.60 8.95
N PHE A 63 1.05 -15.30 8.94
CA PHE A 63 0.70 -14.58 10.17
C PHE A 63 -0.68 -14.96 10.73
N ASN A 64 -1.61 -15.38 9.87
CA ASN A 64 -2.99 -15.68 10.21
C ASN A 64 -3.29 -17.20 10.28
N GLU A 65 -2.28 -18.08 10.41
CA GLU A 65 -2.49 -19.54 10.50
C GLU A 65 -3.50 -19.94 11.61
N ASP A 66 -3.70 -19.09 12.62
CA ASP A 66 -4.66 -19.28 13.71
C ASP A 66 -6.11 -18.86 13.39
N PHE A 67 -6.37 -18.24 12.23
CA PHE A 67 -7.70 -17.80 11.81
C PHE A 67 -8.12 -18.50 10.52
N GLU A 68 -9.19 -19.33 10.58
CA GLU A 68 -9.90 -19.80 9.38
C GLU A 68 -10.39 -18.58 8.57
N THR A 69 -9.63 -18.18 7.57
CA THR A 69 -9.98 -17.06 6.70
C THR A 69 -10.15 -17.59 5.28
N SER A 70 -11.40 -17.74 4.84
CA SER A 70 -11.72 -18.40 3.57
C SER A 70 -11.59 -17.51 2.32
N HIS A 71 -11.10 -16.27 2.45
CA HIS A 71 -11.10 -15.31 1.35
C HIS A 71 -9.72 -14.70 1.08
N PRO A 72 -9.32 -14.51 -0.19
CA PRO A 72 -8.04 -13.91 -0.55
C PRO A 72 -7.95 -12.44 -0.11
N MET A 73 -6.74 -11.90 -0.10
CA MET A 73 -6.52 -10.49 0.20
C MET A 73 -7.09 -9.60 -0.92
N THR A 74 -7.79 -8.53 -0.57
CA THR A 74 -8.30 -7.54 -1.52
C THR A 74 -7.32 -6.39 -1.62
N TRP A 75 -6.91 -6.03 -2.84
CA TRP A 75 -5.98 -4.93 -3.10
C TRP A 75 -6.66 -3.76 -3.80
N THR A 76 -6.31 -2.55 -3.39
CA THR A 76 -6.79 -1.31 -4.01
C THR A 76 -5.60 -0.40 -4.31
N ILE A 77 -5.51 0.05 -5.55
CA ILE A 77 -4.59 1.14 -5.92
C ILE A 77 -5.27 2.44 -5.49
N ALA A 78 -4.66 3.12 -4.52
CA ALA A 78 -5.19 4.35 -3.96
C ALA A 78 -5.16 5.47 -5.00
N ASP A 79 -6.24 6.26 -5.06
CA ASP A 79 -6.16 7.54 -5.74
C ASP A 79 -5.39 8.49 -4.83
N CYS A 80 -4.16 8.84 -5.22
CA CYS A 80 -3.26 9.65 -4.41
C CYS A 80 -2.61 10.73 -5.27
N ASN A 81 -2.13 11.78 -4.62
CA ASN A 81 -1.36 12.82 -5.28
C ASN A 81 -0.15 12.27 -6.07
N GLN A 82 -0.01 12.77 -7.29
CA GLN A 82 0.99 12.31 -8.25
C GLN A 82 2.20 13.23 -8.25
N GLN A 83 3.41 12.65 -8.28
CA GLN A 83 4.63 13.43 -8.34
C GLN A 83 4.81 14.08 -9.71
N SER A 84 5.40 15.27 -9.72
CA SER A 84 5.67 16.01 -10.96
C SER A 84 6.96 15.54 -11.63
N SER A 85 7.92 15.09 -10.81
CA SER A 85 9.28 14.76 -11.21
C SER A 85 9.67 13.37 -10.70
N ASN A 86 10.71 12.76 -11.27
CA ASN A 86 11.04 11.34 -11.02
C ASN A 86 11.74 11.03 -9.68
N TRP A 87 12.02 12.04 -8.84
CA TRP A 87 12.86 11.89 -7.64
C TRP A 87 12.10 12.11 -6.32
N GLU A 88 10.82 12.52 -6.37
CA GLU A 88 10.05 12.93 -5.20
C GLU A 88 9.37 11.76 -4.48
N CYS A 89 9.42 10.54 -5.02
CA CYS A 89 8.66 9.37 -4.53
C CYS A 89 8.87 9.09 -3.04
N GLY A 90 10.11 9.23 -2.54
CA GLY A 90 10.40 9.08 -1.10
C GLY A 90 9.71 10.14 -0.23
N TYR A 91 9.58 11.37 -0.71
CA TYR A 91 8.86 12.44 0.00
C TYR A 91 7.36 12.14 0.09
N TYR A 92 6.75 11.68 -1.00
CA TYR A 92 5.33 11.29 -1.01
C TYR A 92 5.05 10.15 -0.04
N VAL A 93 5.89 9.11 -0.04
CA VAL A 93 5.79 7.99 0.92
C VAL A 93 5.82 8.48 2.37
N LEU A 94 6.78 9.34 2.73
CA LEU A 94 6.87 9.88 4.10
C LEU A 94 5.66 10.75 4.46
N LYS A 95 5.23 11.61 3.54
CA LYS A 95 4.03 12.45 3.73
C LYS A 95 2.79 11.60 3.99
N TRP A 96 2.60 10.51 3.25
CA TRP A 96 1.50 9.58 3.48
C TRP A 96 1.62 8.84 4.80
N CYS A 97 2.80 8.35 5.18
CA CYS A 97 3.02 7.72 6.47
C CYS A 97 2.63 8.64 7.64
N VAL A 98 3.04 9.91 7.59
CA VAL A 98 2.65 10.92 8.60
C VAL A 98 1.14 11.13 8.59
N ASN A 99 0.53 11.35 7.42
CA ASN A 99 -0.91 11.58 7.31
C ASN A 99 -1.76 10.38 7.79
N LEU A 100 -1.30 9.16 7.54
CA LEU A 100 -2.00 7.92 7.89
C LEU A 100 -1.80 7.51 9.35
N SER A 101 -0.64 7.82 9.94
CA SER A 101 -0.34 7.51 11.35
C SER A 101 -1.09 8.43 12.32
N CYS A 102 -1.35 9.67 11.94
CA CYS A 102 -2.04 10.63 12.80
C CYS A 102 -3.57 10.50 12.83
N ILE A 103 -4.20 9.61 12.04
CA ILE A 103 -5.65 9.66 11.81
C ILE A 103 -6.34 8.28 11.94
N GLY A 104 -7.50 8.28 12.62
CA GLY A 104 -8.28 7.08 12.92
C GLY A 104 -8.99 6.43 11.72
N ASN A 105 -9.36 7.19 10.68
CA ASN A 105 -10.25 6.73 9.60
C ASN A 105 -9.56 6.72 8.21
N MET A 106 -8.79 5.67 7.96
CA MET A 106 -7.90 5.53 6.79
C MET A 106 -8.63 5.10 5.50
N HIS A 107 -9.56 4.16 5.61
CA HIS A 107 -10.29 3.60 4.46
C HIS A 107 -11.02 4.69 3.68
N SER A 108 -11.73 5.58 4.37
CA SER A 108 -12.41 6.72 3.73
C SER A 108 -11.43 7.66 3.01
N ARG A 109 -10.28 8.00 3.59
CA ARG A 109 -9.33 8.91 2.92
C ARG A 109 -8.64 8.30 1.71
N ILE A 110 -8.30 7.01 1.76
CA ILE A 110 -7.72 6.30 0.60
C ILE A 110 -8.75 6.22 -0.52
N THR A 111 -9.99 5.88 -0.21
CA THR A 111 -11.06 5.72 -1.21
C THR A 111 -11.52 7.04 -1.80
N PHE A 112 -11.48 8.15 -1.04
CA PHE A 112 -11.92 9.48 -1.49
C PHE A 112 -10.77 10.40 -1.97
N GLY A 113 -9.56 9.86 -2.21
CA GLY A 113 -8.46 10.65 -2.78
C GLY A 113 -7.98 11.80 -1.89
N MET A 114 -8.19 11.70 -0.58
CA MET A 114 -7.83 12.75 0.37
C MET A 114 -6.34 12.70 0.80
N ILE A 115 -5.47 12.02 0.04
CA ILE A 115 -4.05 11.77 0.37
C ILE A 115 -3.09 12.17 -0.75
#